data_AF-A0A1X0XZM5-F1
#
_entry.id   AF-A0A1X0XZM5-F1
#
_cell.length_a   1.000
_cell.length_b   1.000
_cell.length_c   1.000
_cell.angle_alpha   90.00
_cell.angle_beta   90.00
_cell.angle_gamma   90.00
#
_symmetry.space_group_name_H-M   'P 1'
#
loop_
_entity.id
_entity.type
_entity.pdbx_description
1 polymer ?
#
loop_
_entity_poly.entity_id
_entity_poly.type
_entity_poly.pdbx_seq_one_letter_code
_entity_poly.pdbx_strand_id
1 'polypeptide(L)' 'MHCPVCKSLEQEQKNLDLHAEGFYENITECRICGSSWSVNHGVAELINDPQEKSFLEGMSECVEGDDYGWAA' A
#
# COMPACT_ATOMS: atom_id res chain seq x y z
N MET A 1 4.34 9.51 -4.74
CA MET A 1 3.44 8.36 -4.49
C MET A 1 2.99 8.28 -3.04
N HIS A 2 1.67 8.25 -2.80
CA HIS A 2 1.15 7.95 -1.46
C HIS A 2 1.27 6.46 -1.15
N CYS A 3 1.29 6.09 0.13
CA CYS A 3 1.21 4.69 0.54
C CYS A 3 -0.08 4.05 -0.02
N PRO A 4 -0.02 2.88 -0.68
CA PRO A 4 -1.22 2.25 -1.25
C PRO A 4 -2.21 1.78 -0.19
N VAL A 5 -1.76 1.56 1.05
CA VAL A 5 -2.57 1.10 2.19
C VAL A 5 -3.16 2.29 2.94
N CYS A 6 -2.35 3.00 3.73
CA CYS A 6 -2.84 4.07 4.62
C CYS A 6 -2.96 5.45 3.96
N LYS A 7 -2.57 5.59 2.69
CA LYS A 7 -2.57 6.85 1.92
C LYS A 7 -1.71 7.99 2.51
N SER A 8 -0.82 7.70 3.45
CA SER A 8 0.16 8.66 3.96
C SER A 8 1.11 9.19 2.88
N LEU A 9 1.66 10.38 3.12
CA LEU A 9 2.51 11.14 2.21
C LEU A 9 3.90 10.50 2.00
N GLU A 10 4.58 10.92 0.92
CA GLU A 10 5.92 10.43 0.53
C GLU A 10 7.01 10.65 1.56
N GLN A 11 6.90 11.72 2.35
CA GLN A 11 7.90 12.06 3.36
C GLN A 11 8.02 10.99 4.46
N GLU A 12 7.00 10.14 4.57
CA GLU A 12 6.92 9.07 5.56
C GLU A 12 7.26 7.70 4.98
N GLN A 13 8.01 7.69 3.87
CA GLN A 13 8.41 6.47 3.16
C GLN A 13 9.93 6.31 3.16
N LYS A 14 10.39 5.07 3.13
CA LYS A 14 11.79 4.69 3.02
C LYS A 14 11.97 3.89 1.74
N ASN A 15 12.90 4.31 0.89
CA ASN A 15 13.27 3.54 -0.29
C ASN A 15 14.45 2.61 0.03
N LEU A 16 14.38 1.41 -0.50
CA LEU A 16 15.41 0.39 -0.43
C LEU A 16 15.77 -0.02 -1.86
N ASP A 17 16.99 0.34 -2.25
CA ASP A 17 17.56 -0.08 -3.52
C ASP A 17 18.15 -1.48 -3.38
N LEU A 18 17.51 -2.45 -4.01
CA LEU A 18 17.97 -3.83 -4.07
C LEU A 18 18.74 -4.04 -5.37
N HIS A 19 20.00 -4.43 -5.22
CA HIS A 19 20.84 -4.85 -6.32
C HIS A 19 21.44 -6.22 -6.03
N ALA A 20 21.02 -7.23 -6.79
CA ALA A 20 21.53 -8.59 -6.66
C ALA A 20 21.50 -9.30 -8.01
N GLU A 21 22.63 -9.91 -8.41
CA GLU A 21 22.71 -10.87 -9.52
C GLU A 21 22.05 -10.41 -10.85
N GLY A 22 22.13 -9.12 -11.17
CA GLY A 22 21.54 -8.55 -12.39
C GLY A 22 20.09 -8.07 -12.24
N PHE A 23 19.48 -8.24 -11.08
CA PHE A 23 18.22 -7.63 -10.70
C PHE A 23 18.48 -6.25 -10.05
N TYR A 24 17.66 -5.29 -10.46
CA TYR A 24 17.61 -3.95 -9.91
C TYR A 24 16.15 -3.62 -9.60
N GLU A 25 15.81 -3.58 -8.33
CA GLU A 25 14.48 -3.19 -7.88
C GLU A 25 14.56 -2.12 -6.80
N ASN A 26 13.57 -1.23 -6.80
CA ASN A 26 13.37 -0.26 -5.75
C ASN A 26 12.12 -0.66 -4.97
N ILE A 27 12.30 -0.97 -3.69
CA ILE A 27 11.21 -1.25 -2.75
C ILE A 27 10.98 -0.02 -1.91
N THR A 28 9.73 0.38 -1.79
CA THR A 28 9.30 1.44 -0.89
C THR A 28 8.61 0.84 0.32
N GLU A 29 8.98 1.31 1.52
CA GLU A 29 8.38 0.93 2.80
C GLU A 29 7.72 2.15 3.44
N CYS A 30 6.47 2.02 3.87
CA CYS A 30 5.77 3.06 4.62
C CYS A 30 6.15 2.98 6.10
N ARG A 31 6.62 4.08 6.69
CA ARG A 31 6.96 4.15 8.11
C ARG A 31 5.74 4.24 9.04
N ILE A 32 4.55 4.46 8.48
CA ILE A 32 3.31 4.66 9.23
C ILE A 32 2.59 3.35 9.46
N CYS A 33 2.24 2.64 8.38
CA CYS A 33 1.57 1.35 8.50
C CYS A 33 2.54 0.16 8.40
N GLY A 34 3.78 0.34 7.95
CA GLY A 34 4.74 -0.75 7.75
C GLY A 34 4.56 -1.55 6.46
N SER A 35 3.66 -1.13 5.56
CA SER A 35 3.49 -1.80 4.27
C SER A 35 4.72 -1.58 3.38
N SER A 36 5.11 -2.58 2.59
CA SER A 36 6.12 -2.46 1.56
C SER A 36 5.59 -2.85 0.18
N TRP A 37 6.03 -2.14 -0.84
CA TRP A 37 5.62 -2.35 -2.23
C TRP A 37 6.75 -1.99 -3.19
N SER A 38 6.70 -2.50 -4.41
CA SER A 38 7.52 -2.00 -5.52
C SER A 38 6.63 -1.36 -6.57
N VAL A 39 7.22 -0.52 -7.42
CA VAL A 39 6.51 0.12 -8.52
C VAL A 39 7.15 -0.34 -9.82
N ASN A 40 6.40 -1.10 -10.61
CA ASN A 40 6.85 -1.62 -11.90
C ASN A 40 5.90 -1.14 -13.00
N HIS A 41 6.43 -0.53 -14.06
CA HIS A 41 5.64 0.07 -15.15
C HIS A 41 4.48 0.98 -14.71
N GLY A 42 4.65 1.68 -13.57
CA GLY A 42 3.63 2.57 -13.00
C GLY A 42 2.53 1.85 -12.19
N VAL A 43 2.61 0.53 -12.06
CA VAL A 43 1.74 -0.28 -11.20
C VAL A 43 2.45 -0.50 -9.87
N ALA A 44 1.77 -0.21 -8.76
CA ALA A 44 2.28 -0.50 -7.43
C ALA A 44 1.85 -1.91 -7.01
N GLU A 45 2.81 -2.80 -6.78
CA GLU A 45 2.57 -4.16 -6.31
C GLU A 45 2.97 -4.29 -4.85
N LEU A 46 2.01 -4.64 -3.99
CA LEU A 46 2.23 -4.86 -2.56
C LEU A 46 3.06 -6.13 -2.34
N ILE A 47 4.17 -5.98 -1.63
CA ILE A 47 5.06 -7.07 -1.23
C ILE A 47 4.64 -7.55 0.16
N ASN A 48 4.34 -6.62 1.06
CA ASN A 48 3.86 -6.91 2.40
C ASN A 48 2.83 -5.86 2.83
N ASP A 49 1.65 -6.29 3.24
CA ASP A 49 0.66 -5.44 3.89
C ASP A 49 0.40 -5.95 5.32
N PRO A 50 1.01 -5.36 6.36
CA PRO A 50 0.73 -5.74 7.74
C PRO A 50 -0.69 -5.37 8.18
N GLN A 51 -1.45 -4.64 7.36
CA GLN A 51 -2.84 -4.30 7.61
C GLN A 51 -3.82 -5.20 6.83
N GLU A 52 -3.39 -6.24 6.10
CA GLU A 52 -4.25 -7.08 5.24
C GLU A 52 -5.49 -7.70 5.92
N LYS A 53 -5.50 -7.80 7.26
CA LYS A 53 -6.60 -8.36 8.07
C LYS A 53 -7.14 -7.34 9.08
N SER A 54 -6.80 -6.07 8.87
CA SER A 54 -7.19 -4.94 9.69
C SER A 54 -8.30 -4.17 8.99
N PHE A 55 -9.06 -3.39 9.74
CA PHE A 55 -9.97 -2.40 9.18
C PHE A 55 -9.28 -1.42 8.21
N LEU A 56 -7.96 -1.27 8.32
CA LEU A 56 -7.14 -0.41 7.47
C LEU A 56 -6.45 -1.15 6.32
N GLU A 57 -6.92 -2.34 5.95
CA GLU A 57 -6.37 -3.10 4.82
C GLU A 57 -6.38 -2.27 3.52
N GLY A 58 -5.36 -2.46 2.67
CA GLY A 58 -5.25 -1.72 1.42
C GLY A 58 -6.31 -2.09 0.38
N MET A 59 -7.01 -3.21 0.58
CA MET A 59 -8.09 -3.70 -0.27
C MET A 59 -9.43 -3.31 0.36
N SER A 60 -10.18 -2.39 -0.24
CA SER A 60 -11.57 -2.19 0.21
C SER A 60 -12.39 -3.43 -0.16
N GLU A 61 -13.18 -3.96 0.77
CA GLU A 61 -14.23 -4.90 0.41
C GLU A 61 -15.16 -4.28 -0.65
N CYS A 62 -15.73 -5.10 -1.51
CA CYS A 62 -16.78 -4.65 -2.43
C CYS A 62 -18.04 -4.40 -1.60
N VAL A 63 -18.17 -3.19 -1.05
CA VAL A 63 -19.42 -2.74 -0.43
C VAL A 63 -20.47 -2.56 -1.53
N GLU A 64 -21.51 -3.39 -1.52
CA GLU A 64 -22.69 -3.21 -2.38
C GLU A 64 -23.34 -1.86 -2.00
N GLY A 65 -23.44 -0.95 -2.97
CA GLY A 65 -23.58 0.49 -2.78
C GLY A 65 -24.87 1.03 -2.14
N ASP A 66 -25.65 0.22 -1.42
CA ASP A 66 -26.97 0.59 -0.88
C ASP A 66 -27.10 0.48 0.66
N ASP A 67 -26.05 0.06 1.39
CA ASP A 67 -26.11 -0.14 2.85
C ASP A 67 -25.88 1.13 3.71
N TYR A 68 -25.86 2.31 3.10
CA TYR A 68 -25.95 3.55 3.88
C TYR A 68 -27.41 3.79 4.27
N GLY A 69 -27.79 3.22 5.41
CA GLY A 69 -29.11 3.42 6.01
C GLY A 69 -29.51 4.90 6.00
N TRP A 70 -30.67 5.19 5.40
CA TRP A 70 -31.35 6.47 5.61
C TRP A 70 -31.66 6.61 7.10
N ALA A 71 -30.77 7.29 7.82
CA ALA A 71 -31.08 7.87 9.10
C ALA A 71 -31.70 9.25 8.86
N ALA A 72 -33.03 9.27 8.65
CA ALA A 72 -33.94 10.36 9.00
C ALA A 72 -35.39 9.88 8.88
#